data_AF-A0A9P8F232-F1
#
_entry.id   AF-A0A9P8F232-F1
#
_cell.length_a   1.000
_cell.length_b   1.000
_cell.length_c   1.000
_cell.angle_alpha   90.00
_cell.angle_beta   90.00
_cell.angle_gamma   90.00
#
_symmetry.space_group_name_H-M   'P 1'
#
loop_
_entity.id
_entity.type
_entity.pdbx_description
1 polymer ?
#
loop_
_entity_poly.entity_id
_entity_poly.type
_entity_poly.pdbx_seq_one_letter_code
_entity_poly.pdbx_strand_id
1 'polypeptide(L)'
;AKVLGTEDLFDYLDKYDIELDAQYDDILGRFPKKNWHSFVNADNQRFVSNDAIDFLDNLLKYDHQERLTAKEAMAHAYFNPVRQAAQQNSGSS
;
A
#
# COMPACT_ATOMS: atom_id res chain seq x y z
N ALA A 1 3.34 -11.77 -3.36
CA ALA A 1 4.62 -11.88 -4.10
C ALA A 1 4.64 -11.13 -5.43
N LYS A 2 3.83 -11.48 -6.44
CA LYS A 2 4.00 -10.98 -7.83
C LYS A 2 3.84 -9.46 -8.07
N VAL A 3 3.39 -8.71 -7.07
CA VAL A 3 3.22 -7.25 -7.14
C VAL A 3 4.18 -6.55 -6.18
N LEU A 4 4.14 -6.90 -4.89
CA LEU A 4 5.05 -6.32 -3.88
C LEU A 4 6.50 -6.85 -3.98
N GLY A 5 6.75 -7.85 -4.82
CA GLY A 5 8.03 -8.54 -4.88
C GLY A 5 8.11 -9.68 -3.86
N THR A 6 9.15 -10.50 -3.98
CA THR A 6 9.48 -11.55 -3.00
C THR A 6 10.60 -11.17 -2.05
N GLU A 7 11.41 -10.16 -2.37
CA GLU A 7 12.49 -9.71 -1.50
C GLU A 7 11.93 -9.22 -0.16
N ASP A 8 11.05 -8.20 -0.19
CA ASP A 8 10.33 -7.70 0.99
C ASP A 8 9.50 -8.79 1.71
N LEU A 9 9.10 -9.86 1.03
CA LEU A 9 8.41 -11.00 1.64
C LEU A 9 9.40 -11.84 2.46
N PHE A 10 10.56 -12.18 1.91
CA PHE A 10 11.57 -12.96 2.60
C PHE A 10 12.15 -12.18 3.79
N ASP A 11 12.38 -10.87 3.63
CA ASP A 11 12.81 -10.00 4.74
C ASP A 11 11.79 -10.00 5.88
N TYR A 12 10.49 -9.99 5.55
CA TYR A 12 9.43 -10.11 6.54
C TYR A 12 9.44 -11.47 7.24
N LEU A 13 9.57 -12.58 6.50
CA LEU A 13 9.61 -13.92 7.08
C LEU A 13 10.81 -14.08 8.04
N ASP A 14 11.98 -13.61 7.63
CA ASP A 14 13.21 -13.63 8.45
C ASP A 14 13.06 -12.77 9.71
N LYS A 15 12.54 -11.54 9.58
CA LYS A 15 12.33 -10.62 10.71
C LYS A 15 11.47 -11.20 11.83
N TYR A 16 10.48 -12.02 11.48
CA TYR A 16 9.52 -12.58 12.44
C TYR A 16 9.72 -14.08 12.69
N ASP A 17 10.81 -14.68 12.17
CA ASP A 17 11.12 -16.11 12.28
C ASP A 17 9.93 -17.00 11.86
N ILE A 18 9.33 -16.66 10.72
CA ILE A 18 8.17 -17.36 10.17
C ILE A 18 8.65 -18.42 9.19
N GLU A 19 8.49 -19.69 9.56
CA GLU A 19 8.69 -20.80 8.64
C GLU A 19 7.53 -20.92 7.65
N LEU A 20 7.88 -20.96 6.38
CA LEU A 20 6.93 -21.20 5.31
C LEU A 20 6.81 -22.71 5.06
N ASP A 21 5.58 -23.21 4.92
CA ASP A 21 5.36 -24.63 4.59
C ASP A 21 5.95 -24.96 3.21
N ALA A 22 6.57 -26.14 3.08
CA ALA A 22 7.29 -26.59 1.88
C ALA A 22 6.43 -26.58 0.61
N GLN A 23 5.10 -26.65 0.74
CA GLN A 23 4.17 -26.49 -0.39
C GLN A 23 4.31 -25.12 -1.10
N TYR A 24 4.86 -24.12 -0.41
CA TYR A 24 5.03 -22.78 -0.94
C TYR A 24 6.35 -22.59 -1.71
N ASP A 25 7.33 -23.47 -1.51
CA ASP A 25 8.67 -23.36 -2.13
C ASP A 25 8.58 -23.40 -3.67
N ASP A 26 7.75 -24.29 -4.21
CA ASP A 26 7.59 -24.46 -5.65
C ASP A 26 6.78 -23.33 -6.31
N ILE A 27 5.93 -22.62 -5.55
CA ILE A 27 5.05 -21.58 -6.08
C ILE A 27 5.56 -20.15 -5.82
N LEU A 28 6.43 -19.98 -4.82
CA LEU A 28 7.11 -18.72 -4.53
C LEU A 28 8.41 -18.63 -5.34
N GLY A 29 8.26 -18.39 -6.64
CA GLY A 29 9.37 -17.92 -7.47
C GLY A 29 9.85 -16.52 -7.08
N ARG A 30 11.02 -16.10 -7.56
CA ARG A 30 11.52 -14.74 -7.35
C ARG A 30 10.80 -13.74 -8.26
N PHE A 31 10.15 -12.74 -7.66
CA PHE A 31 9.46 -11.67 -8.39
C PHE A 31 10.00 -10.31 -7.96
N PRO A 32 10.37 -9.41 -8.89
CA PRO A 32 10.70 -8.04 -8.55
C PRO A 32 9.44 -7.28 -8.12
N LYS A 33 9.61 -6.27 -7.25
CA LYS A 33 8.52 -5.33 -6.93
C LYS A 33 8.09 -4.60 -8.20
N LYS A 34 6.77 -4.57 -8.44
CA LYS A 34 6.17 -3.84 -9.56
C LYS A 34 5.91 -2.40 -9.15
N ASN A 35 6.25 -1.46 -10.03
CA ASN A 35 5.85 -0.08 -9.85
C ASN A 35 4.32 0.03 -10.02
N TRP A 36 3.63 0.67 -9.07
CA TRP A 36 2.18 0.87 -9.12
C TRP A 36 1.70 1.56 -10.40
N HIS A 37 2.53 2.42 -10.99
CA HIS A 37 2.23 3.06 -12.27
C HIS A 37 2.06 2.07 -13.43
N SER A 38 2.58 0.84 -13.31
CA SER A 38 2.39 -0.22 -14.32
C SER A 38 0.96 -0.75 -14.39
N PHE A 39 0.12 -0.45 -13.41
CA PHE A 39 -1.30 -0.82 -13.39
C PHE A 39 -2.22 0.30 -13.91
N VAL A 40 -1.66 1.44 -14.29
CA VAL A 40 -2.42 2.58 -14.81
C VAL A 40 -2.74 2.36 -16.27
N ASN A 41 -4.00 2.56 -16.64
CA ASN A 41 -4.51 2.46 -18.00
C ASN A 41 -5.52 3.58 -18.29
N ALA A 42 -5.99 3.68 -19.53
CA ALA A 42 -6.89 4.76 -19.96
C ALA A 42 -8.20 4.83 -19.14
N ASP A 43 -8.67 3.69 -18.60
CA ASP A 43 -9.93 3.62 -17.87
C ASP A 43 -9.79 4.14 -16.43
N ASN A 44 -8.63 3.92 -15.81
CA ASN A 44 -8.40 4.24 -14.40
C ASN A 44 -7.52 5.49 -14.16
N GLN A 45 -6.81 5.99 -15.17
CA GLN A 45 -5.85 7.09 -15.02
C GLN A 45 -6.44 8.32 -14.34
N ARG A 46 -7.71 8.64 -14.59
CA ARG A 46 -8.40 9.78 -13.95
C ARG A 46 -8.58 9.66 -12.43
N PHE A 47 -8.47 8.45 -11.88
CA PHE A 47 -8.57 8.17 -10.44
C PHE A 47 -7.20 8.07 -9.76
N VAL A 48 -6.12 8.13 -10.54
CA VAL A 48 -4.76 7.92 -10.05
C VAL A 48 -4.08 9.28 -9.89
N SER A 49 -3.54 9.51 -8.70
CA SER A 49 -2.64 10.63 -8.38
C SER A 49 -1.43 10.10 -7.63
N ASN A 50 -0.36 10.90 -7.54
CA ASN A 50 0.83 10.54 -6.76
C ASN A 50 0.44 10.26 -5.30
N ASP A 51 -0.41 11.10 -4.70
CA ASP A 51 -0.88 10.90 -3.32
C ASP A 51 -1.71 9.62 -3.16
N ALA A 52 -2.47 9.21 -4.19
CA ALA A 52 -3.23 7.96 -4.14
C ALA A 52 -2.31 6.73 -4.18
N ILE A 53 -1.28 6.77 -5.01
CA ILE A 53 -0.28 5.70 -5.11
C ILE A 53 0.57 5.63 -3.85
N ASP A 54 1.00 6.78 -3.32
CA ASP A 54 1.76 6.87 -2.07
C ASP A 54 0.94 6.34 -0.89
N PHE A 55 -0.33 6.72 -0.81
CA PHE A 55 -1.23 6.18 0.21
C PHE A 55 -1.36 4.65 0.11
N LEU A 56 -1.52 4.13 -1.11
CA LEU A 56 -1.64 2.69 -1.35
C LEU A 56 -0.36 1.93 -0.98
N ASP A 57 0.82 2.46 -1.32
CA ASP A 57 2.10 1.81 -0.98
C ASP A 57 2.33 1.75 0.53
N ASN A 58 1.90 2.77 1.28
CA ASN A 58 1.99 2.80 2.74
C ASN A 58 0.95 1.91 3.45
N LEU A 59 -0.05 1.37 2.72
CA LEU A 59 -0.99 0.37 3.25
C LEU A 59 -0.58 -1.06 2.87
N LEU A 60 -0.12 -1.27 1.64
CA LEU A 60 0.22 -2.58 1.11
C LEU A 60 1.67 -2.95 1.39
N LYS A 61 1.99 -3.16 2.67
CA LYS A 61 3.30 -3.67 3.15
C LYS A 61 3.19 -5.10 3.65
N TYR A 62 4.22 -5.92 3.42
CA TYR A 62 4.32 -7.25 4.05
C TYR A 62 4.39 -7.10 5.56
N ASP A 63 5.32 -6.29 6.05
CA ASP A 63 5.43 -5.95 7.45
C ASP A 63 4.19 -5.20 7.93
N HIS A 64 3.45 -5.85 8.81
CA HIS A 64 2.22 -5.31 9.36
C HIS A 64 2.47 -4.10 10.27
N GLN A 65 3.66 -3.98 10.87
CA GLN A 65 4.03 -2.83 11.70
C GLN A 65 4.33 -1.57 10.88
N GLU A 66 4.67 -1.73 9.59
CA GLU A 66 4.96 -0.59 8.69
C GLU A 66 3.71 -0.04 8.00
N ARG A 67 2.56 -0.71 8.14
CA ARG A 67 1.30 -0.21 7.55
C ARG A 67 0.81 0.99 8.34
N LEU A 68 0.28 1.98 7.63
CA LEU A 68 -0.40 3.10 8.29
C LEU A 68 -1.52 2.59 9.19
N THR A 69 -1.54 3.08 10.43
CA THR A 69 -2.71 2.97 11.29
C THR A 69 -3.87 3.76 10.70
N ALA A 70 -5.10 3.49 11.15
CA ALA A 70 -6.28 4.25 10.72
C ALA A 70 -6.11 5.77 10.98
N LYS A 71 -5.49 6.14 12.11
CA LYS A 71 -5.25 7.54 12.46
C LYS A 71 -4.28 8.21 11.49
N GLU A 72 -3.19 7.54 11.14
CA GLU A 72 -2.20 8.06 10.18
C GLU A 72 -2.77 8.11 8.77
N ALA A 73 -3.53 7.06 8.38
CA ALA A 73 -4.22 7.00 7.10
C ALA A 73 -5.19 8.18 6.92
N MET A 74 -5.99 8.50 7.95
CA MET A 74 -6.88 9.66 7.94
C MET A 74 -6.14 11.01 7.85
N ALA A 75 -4.89 11.07 8.29
CA ALA A 75 -4.03 12.26 8.21
C ALA A 75 -3.28 12.37 6.88
N HIS A 76 -3.27 11.32 6.04
CA HIS A 76 -2.55 11.29 4.77
C HIS A 76 -2.94 12.42 3.80
N ALA A 77 -1.99 12.89 2.98
CA ALA A 77 -2.20 13.99 2.04
C ALA A 77 -3.32 13.72 1.02
N TYR A 78 -3.49 12.45 0.63
CA TYR A 78 -4.60 11.99 -0.22
C TYR A 78 -5.98 12.46 0.27
N PHE A 79 -6.20 12.56 1.58
CA PHE A 79 -7.47 13.01 2.16
C PHE A 79 -7.53 14.52 2.43
N ASN A 80 -6.53 15.31 2.02
CA ASN A 80 -6.56 16.78 2.16
C ASN A 80 -7.87 17.41 1.64
N PRO A 81 -8.36 17.10 0.42
CA PRO A 81 -9.59 17.70 -0.09
C PRO A 81 -10.81 17.37 0.77
N VAL A 82 -10.88 16.14 1.30
CA VAL A 82 -11.98 15.68 2.17
C VAL A 82 -11.94 16.41 3.52
N ARG A 83 -10.76 16.55 4.13
CA ARG A 83 -10.61 17.28 5.40
C ARG A 83 -10.97 18.76 5.27
N GLN A 84 -10.54 19.40 4.18
CA GLN A 84 -10.87 20.80 3.92
C GLN A 84 -12.38 21.00 3.72
N ALA A 85 -13.04 20.13 2.94
CA ALA A 85 -14.49 20.17 2.76
C ALA A 85 -15.25 19.96 4.08
N ALA A 86 -14.79 19.02 4.92
CA ALA A 86 -15.39 18.77 6.23
C ALA A 86 -15.30 19.99 7.17
N GLN A 87 -14.17 20.70 7.16
CA GLN A 87 -13.97 21.92 7.96
C GLN A 87 -14.85 23.09 7.49
N GLN A 88 -15.06 23.23 6.19
CA GLN A 88 -15.95 24.25 5.63
C GLN A 88 -17.41 24.02 6.01
N ASN A 89 -17.83 22.74 6.03
CA ASN A 89 -19.19 22.38 6.44
C ASN A 89 -19.43 22.57 7.94
N SER A 90 -18.42 22.36 8.80
CA SER A 90 -18.58 22.53 10.26
C SER A 90 -18.49 23.99 10.72
N GLY A 91 -17.81 24.87 9.96
CA GLY A 91 -17.76 26.32 10.25
C GLY A 91 -18.98 27.12 9.80
N SER A 92 -19.99 26.45 9.21
CA SER A 92 -21.22 27.07 8.69
C SER A 92 -22.45 26.80 9.59
N SER A 93 -22.24 26.31 10.82
CA SER A 93 -23.28 26.09 11.85
C SER A 93 -23.14 27.03 13.02
#